data_AF-A0A2C1KDC3-F1
#
_entry.id   AF-A0A2C1KDC3-F1
#
_cell.length_a   1.000
_cell.length_b   1.000
_cell.length_c   1.000
_cell.angle_alpha   90.00
_cell.angle_beta   90.00
_cell.angle_gamma   90.00
#
_symmetry.space_group_name_H-M   'P 1'
#
loop_
_entity.id
_entity.type
_entity.pdbx_description
1 polymer ?
#
loop_
_entity_poly.entity_id
_entity_poly.type
_entity_poly.pdbx_seq_one_letter_code
_entity_poly.pdbx_strand_id
1 'polypeptide(L)'
;MKKIILSMFTVLVALTLTVNTASASSYTDAANLGEVLKTKLSSFNSTINSGDISLIDDQYDSFSNDIKKTERAIGKTSGKSNRDALNNKYVKPAKVARERVIYEVSQYRLMKVINDSLTANRVDIANSDFAKLERLEKRAVEIKEAGGYEQLPAKVSNGLSKIKSDIVDKLNELNNRNSRKNPAGIGETLLVEKDDWLDGHVKYEVELTDVITGDEALTLVKEANMYNDSPDAGMKYVLAKFRIKVLELEKEPYDINHAKFKAVSGSGVTYDDWISIAGLEPDLRNDLYEGAEHEGWTYFMVDENDEPLVVFNQGWDDEVWFDISN
;
A
#
# COMPACT_ATOMS: atom_id res chain seq x y z
N MET A 1 -40.28 -82.98 -46.11
CA MET A 1 -39.61 -82.12 -45.11
C MET A 1 -39.19 -80.81 -45.78
N LYS A 2 -39.70 -79.72 -45.21
CA LYS A 2 -39.50 -78.27 -45.46
C LYS A 2 -38.43 -77.82 -46.47
N LYS A 3 -38.84 -76.98 -47.43
CA LYS A 3 -38.15 -75.70 -47.72
C LYS A 3 -39.18 -74.60 -48.01
N ILE A 4 -38.94 -73.46 -47.37
CA ILE A 4 -39.70 -72.21 -47.32
C ILE A 4 -39.19 -71.31 -48.46
N ILE A 5 -40.09 -70.64 -49.19
CA ILE A 5 -39.74 -69.49 -50.04
C ILE A 5 -40.49 -68.27 -49.49
N LEU A 6 -39.67 -67.30 -49.09
CA LEU A 6 -39.97 -65.99 -48.54
C LEU A 6 -40.00 -64.99 -49.71
N SER A 7 -41.12 -64.30 -49.95
CA SER A 7 -41.17 -63.18 -50.92
C SER A 7 -40.84 -61.87 -50.21
N MET A 8 -39.84 -61.17 -50.75
CA MET A 8 -39.37 -59.83 -50.39
C MET A 8 -40.51 -58.80 -50.25
N PHE A 9 -40.47 -58.05 -49.15
CA PHE A 9 -41.09 -56.73 -49.04
C PHE A 9 -39.97 -55.69 -49.02
N THR A 10 -39.81 -54.94 -50.10
CA THR A 10 -38.94 -53.76 -50.16
C THR A 10 -39.59 -52.63 -49.38
N VAL A 11 -39.05 -52.34 -48.19
CA VAL A 11 -39.38 -51.12 -47.42
C VAL A 11 -38.38 -50.04 -47.82
N LEU A 12 -38.89 -49.01 -48.50
CA LEU A 12 -38.18 -47.78 -48.81
C LEU A 12 -38.03 -46.97 -47.51
N VAL A 13 -36.84 -46.95 -46.92
CA VAL A 13 -36.53 -46.10 -45.77
C VAL A 13 -36.23 -44.69 -46.29
N ALA A 14 -37.18 -43.77 -46.07
CA ALA A 14 -36.94 -42.34 -46.23
C ALA A 14 -36.03 -41.87 -45.09
N LEU A 15 -34.75 -41.64 -45.40
CA LEU A 15 -33.79 -40.99 -44.52
C LEU A 15 -34.14 -39.50 -44.43
N THR A 16 -34.86 -39.08 -43.39
CA THR A 16 -35.13 -37.66 -43.16
C THR A 16 -33.92 -36.99 -42.49
N LEU A 17 -33.46 -35.92 -43.14
CA LEU A 17 -32.37 -35.02 -42.73
C LEU A 17 -32.69 -34.32 -41.39
N THR A 18 -32.25 -34.86 -40.26
CA THR A 18 -32.37 -34.20 -38.94
C THR A 18 -31.16 -33.33 -38.57
N VAL A 19 -30.15 -33.21 -39.43
CA VAL A 19 -28.88 -32.52 -39.12
C VAL A 19 -28.96 -30.98 -39.28
N ASN A 20 -30.03 -30.44 -39.89
CA ASN A 20 -30.11 -29.02 -40.25
C ASN A 20 -30.78 -28.10 -39.22
N THR A 21 -31.55 -28.60 -38.25
CA THR A 21 -32.30 -27.74 -37.31
C THR A 21 -31.44 -27.27 -36.13
N ALA A 22 -30.63 -28.16 -35.55
CA ALA A 22 -29.74 -27.84 -34.43
C ALA A 22 -28.56 -26.91 -34.84
N SER A 23 -28.12 -26.99 -36.09
CA SER A 23 -27.07 -26.12 -36.61
C SER A 23 -27.58 -24.70 -36.88
N ALA A 24 -28.80 -24.56 -37.42
CA ALA A 24 -29.46 -23.27 -37.61
C ALA A 24 -29.80 -22.55 -36.30
N SER A 25 -30.18 -23.28 -35.24
CA SER A 25 -30.43 -22.67 -33.92
C SER A 25 -29.14 -22.14 -33.29
N SER A 26 -28.03 -22.90 -33.38
CA SER A 26 -26.73 -22.49 -32.82
C SER A 26 -26.16 -21.20 -33.44
N TYR A 27 -26.41 -20.97 -34.73
CA TYR A 27 -26.03 -19.72 -35.41
C TYR A 27 -26.86 -18.55 -34.89
N THR A 28 -28.17 -18.75 -34.79
CA THR A 28 -29.12 -17.72 -34.34
C THR A 28 -28.83 -17.28 -32.91
N ASP A 29 -28.58 -18.23 -32.00
CA ASP A 29 -28.21 -17.94 -30.61
C ASP A 29 -26.90 -17.14 -30.51
N ALA A 30 -25.89 -17.52 -31.29
CA ALA A 30 -24.62 -16.82 -31.35
C ALA A 30 -24.76 -15.39 -31.93
N ALA A 31 -25.59 -15.22 -32.96
CA ALA A 31 -25.89 -13.91 -33.54
C ALA A 31 -26.63 -13.00 -32.54
N ASN A 32 -27.62 -13.54 -31.81
CA ASN A 32 -28.35 -12.80 -30.78
C ASN A 32 -27.42 -12.33 -29.65
N LEU A 33 -26.54 -13.20 -29.15
CA LEU A 33 -25.51 -12.80 -28.18
C LEU A 33 -24.52 -11.78 -28.77
N GLY A 34 -24.22 -11.88 -30.06
CA GLY A 34 -23.41 -10.91 -30.80
C GLY A 34 -24.03 -9.51 -30.82
N GLU A 35 -25.33 -9.40 -31.10
CA GLU A 35 -26.04 -8.12 -31.08
C GLU A 35 -26.09 -7.52 -29.66
N VAL A 36 -26.28 -8.34 -28.62
CA VAL A 36 -26.17 -7.87 -27.22
C VAL A 36 -24.76 -7.34 -26.94
N LEU A 37 -23.71 -8.06 -27.36
CA LEU A 37 -22.32 -7.64 -27.19
C LEU A 37 -22.05 -6.32 -27.93
N LYS A 38 -22.62 -6.12 -29.12
CA LYS A 38 -22.49 -4.88 -29.89
C LYS A 38 -23.11 -3.68 -29.17
N THR A 39 -24.27 -3.85 -28.54
CA THR A 39 -24.89 -2.82 -27.70
C THR A 39 -24.01 -2.51 -26.49
N LYS A 40 -23.48 -3.53 -25.81
CA LYS A 40 -22.57 -3.36 -24.68
C LYS A 40 -21.25 -2.70 -25.08
N LEU A 41 -20.71 -3.00 -26.25
CA LEU A 41 -19.55 -2.33 -26.83
C LEU A 41 -19.81 -0.84 -27.03
N SER A 42 -21.00 -0.47 -27.53
CA SER A 42 -21.37 0.93 -27.71
C SER A 42 -21.43 1.67 -26.36
N SER A 43 -22.02 1.05 -25.35
CA SER A 43 -22.01 1.56 -23.97
C SER A 43 -20.59 1.69 -23.40
N PHE A 44 -19.77 0.65 -23.57
CA PHE A 44 -18.39 0.63 -23.07
C PHE A 44 -17.54 1.73 -23.74
N ASN A 45 -17.66 1.92 -25.05
CA ASN A 45 -17.01 3.02 -25.75
C ASN A 45 -17.48 4.40 -25.26
N SER A 46 -18.77 4.55 -24.92
CA SER A 46 -19.27 5.79 -24.30
C SER A 46 -18.60 6.04 -22.95
N THR A 47 -18.43 5.00 -22.14
CA THR A 47 -17.72 5.07 -20.86
C THR A 47 -16.25 5.41 -21.06
N ILE A 48 -15.56 4.79 -22.03
CA ILE A 48 -14.18 5.14 -22.40
C ILE A 48 -14.09 6.63 -22.76
N ASN A 49 -14.99 7.11 -23.62
CA ASN A 49 -15.00 8.49 -24.09
C ASN A 49 -15.31 9.52 -22.99
N SER A 50 -16.01 9.11 -21.93
CA SER A 50 -16.23 9.95 -20.74
C SER A 50 -14.92 10.29 -19.99
N GLY A 51 -13.90 9.45 -20.19
CA GLY A 51 -12.59 9.54 -19.56
C GLY A 51 -12.55 9.22 -18.07
N ASP A 52 -13.64 8.73 -17.49
CA ASP A 52 -13.71 8.35 -16.08
C ASP A 52 -13.16 6.94 -15.87
N ILE A 53 -11.95 6.84 -15.30
CA ILE A 53 -11.28 5.56 -15.10
C ILE A 53 -12.01 4.63 -14.13
N SER A 54 -12.74 5.17 -13.15
CA SER A 54 -13.51 4.34 -12.23
C SER A 54 -14.68 3.67 -12.94
N LEU A 55 -15.42 4.44 -13.75
CA LEU A 55 -16.54 3.87 -14.52
C LEU A 55 -16.06 2.87 -15.59
N ILE A 56 -14.88 3.10 -16.18
CA ILE A 56 -14.25 2.15 -17.10
C ILE A 56 -13.93 0.84 -16.37
N ASP A 57 -13.30 0.91 -15.19
CA ASP A 57 -12.98 -0.26 -14.36
C ASP A 57 -14.23 -1.06 -13.97
N ASP A 58 -15.29 -0.37 -13.53
CA ASP A 58 -16.56 -0.97 -13.11
C ASP A 58 -17.20 -1.81 -14.23
N GLN A 59 -17.08 -1.37 -15.48
CA GLN A 59 -17.62 -2.09 -16.63
C GLN A 59 -16.67 -3.16 -17.20
N TYR A 60 -15.37 -3.05 -16.92
CA TYR A 60 -14.32 -3.81 -17.60
C TYR A 60 -14.50 -5.33 -17.50
N ASP A 61 -14.73 -5.86 -16.30
CA ASP A 61 -14.83 -7.30 -16.08
C ASP A 61 -16.13 -7.89 -16.63
N SER A 62 -17.25 -7.17 -16.46
CA SER A 62 -18.55 -7.56 -17.02
C SER A 62 -18.47 -7.65 -18.55
N PHE A 63 -17.93 -6.61 -19.20
CA PHE A 63 -17.75 -6.59 -20.65
C PHE A 63 -16.79 -7.68 -21.13
N SER A 64 -15.69 -7.91 -20.40
CA SER A 64 -14.76 -9.01 -20.67
C SER A 64 -15.42 -10.38 -20.60
N ASN A 65 -16.36 -10.57 -19.67
CA ASN A 65 -17.13 -11.80 -19.54
C ASN A 65 -18.15 -11.98 -20.67
N ASP A 66 -18.77 -10.89 -21.14
CA ASP A 66 -19.66 -10.94 -22.30
C ASP A 66 -18.91 -11.32 -23.58
N ILE A 67 -17.70 -10.81 -23.79
CA ILE A 67 -16.83 -11.23 -24.90
C ILE A 67 -16.61 -12.75 -24.84
N LYS A 68 -16.16 -13.27 -23.67
CA LYS A 68 -15.92 -14.71 -23.48
C LYS A 68 -17.18 -15.55 -23.67
N LYS A 69 -18.36 -15.04 -23.30
CA LYS A 69 -19.65 -15.72 -23.45
C LYS A 69 -20.03 -15.81 -24.94
N THR A 70 -19.94 -14.70 -25.67
CA THR A 70 -20.24 -14.64 -27.10
C THR A 70 -19.26 -15.48 -27.91
N GLU A 71 -17.96 -15.45 -27.59
CA GLU A 71 -16.95 -16.31 -28.23
C GLU A 71 -17.27 -17.80 -28.06
N ARG A 72 -17.67 -18.21 -26.85
CA ARG A 72 -18.06 -19.60 -26.59
C ARG A 72 -19.30 -20.01 -27.39
N ALA A 73 -20.26 -19.12 -27.58
CA ALA A 73 -21.44 -19.39 -28.41
C ALA A 73 -21.06 -19.52 -29.89
N ILE A 74 -20.23 -18.60 -30.41
CA ILE A 74 -19.73 -18.65 -31.79
C ILE A 74 -18.92 -19.93 -32.03
N GLY A 75 -18.11 -20.37 -31.05
CA GLY A 75 -17.35 -21.62 -31.13
C GLY A 75 -18.22 -22.87 -31.38
N LYS A 76 -19.50 -22.84 -30.96
CA LYS A 76 -20.48 -23.92 -31.18
C LYS A 76 -21.18 -23.85 -32.54
N THR A 77 -21.06 -22.74 -33.27
CA THR A 77 -21.70 -22.56 -34.56
C THR A 77 -21.05 -23.42 -35.64
N SER A 78 -21.87 -24.11 -36.45
CA SER A 78 -21.38 -24.94 -37.56
C SER A 78 -20.83 -24.08 -38.72
N GLY A 79 -19.76 -24.57 -39.34
CA GLY A 79 -19.08 -23.93 -40.46
C GLY A 79 -18.06 -22.85 -40.05
N LYS A 80 -16.81 -23.00 -40.53
CA LYS A 80 -15.73 -22.04 -40.25
C LYS A 80 -16.07 -20.62 -40.73
N SER A 81 -16.62 -20.50 -41.94
CA SER A 81 -17.02 -19.21 -42.52
C SER A 81 -18.03 -18.46 -41.65
N ASN A 82 -19.01 -19.17 -41.08
CA ASN A 82 -20.00 -18.58 -40.17
C ASN A 82 -19.34 -18.07 -38.88
N ARG A 83 -18.46 -18.88 -38.28
CA ARG A 83 -17.72 -18.48 -37.08
C ARG A 83 -16.84 -17.26 -37.32
N ASP A 84 -16.13 -17.24 -38.44
CA ASP A 84 -15.27 -16.13 -38.82
C ASP A 84 -16.08 -14.84 -39.03
N ALA A 85 -17.23 -14.93 -39.71
CA ALA A 85 -18.13 -13.79 -39.91
C ALA A 85 -18.65 -13.23 -38.58
N LEU A 86 -19.13 -14.09 -37.67
CA LEU A 86 -19.61 -13.67 -36.35
C LEU A 86 -18.47 -13.08 -35.49
N ASN A 87 -17.29 -13.70 -35.48
CA ASN A 87 -16.13 -13.20 -34.75
C ASN A 87 -15.69 -11.83 -35.26
N ASN A 88 -15.61 -11.65 -36.59
CA ASN A 88 -15.25 -10.39 -37.21
C ASN A 88 -16.27 -9.30 -36.90
N LYS A 89 -17.56 -9.63 -36.91
CA LYS A 89 -18.63 -8.66 -36.69
C LYS A 89 -18.75 -8.22 -35.23
N TYR A 90 -18.58 -9.13 -34.27
CA TYR A 90 -18.93 -8.86 -32.87
C TYR A 90 -17.75 -8.93 -31.89
N VAL A 91 -16.92 -9.98 -31.98
CA VAL A 91 -15.88 -10.25 -30.97
C VAL A 91 -14.65 -9.38 -31.18
N LYS A 92 -14.16 -9.27 -32.41
CA LYS A 92 -12.93 -8.52 -32.70
C LYS A 92 -13.02 -7.05 -32.27
N PRO A 93 -14.06 -6.28 -32.64
CA PRO A 93 -14.20 -4.90 -32.19
C PRO A 93 -14.28 -4.78 -30.65
N ALA A 94 -14.97 -5.72 -30.01
CA ALA A 94 -15.09 -5.74 -28.55
C ALA A 94 -13.76 -6.01 -27.84
N LYS A 95 -12.95 -6.94 -28.35
CA LYS A 95 -11.60 -7.19 -27.82
C LYS A 95 -10.68 -5.99 -27.98
N VAL A 96 -10.72 -5.34 -29.14
CA VAL A 96 -9.95 -4.12 -29.40
C VAL A 96 -10.31 -3.03 -28.39
N ALA A 97 -11.60 -2.77 -28.15
CA ALA A 97 -12.03 -1.78 -27.17
C ALA A 97 -11.59 -2.12 -25.74
N ARG A 98 -11.66 -3.41 -25.34
CA ARG A 98 -11.18 -3.86 -24.03
C ARG A 98 -9.66 -3.69 -23.90
N GLU A 99 -8.90 -4.12 -24.90
CA GLU A 99 -7.44 -4.04 -24.89
C GLU A 99 -6.94 -2.60 -24.90
N ARG A 100 -7.68 -1.67 -25.51
CA ARG A 100 -7.36 -0.24 -25.53
C ARG A 100 -7.22 0.38 -24.12
N VAL A 101 -7.88 -0.18 -23.11
CA VAL A 101 -7.89 0.34 -21.72
C VAL A 101 -7.29 -0.63 -20.69
N ILE A 102 -6.77 -1.79 -21.10
CA ILE A 102 -6.32 -2.83 -20.15
C ILE A 102 -5.23 -2.34 -19.20
N TYR A 103 -4.33 -1.48 -19.70
CA TYR A 103 -3.22 -0.96 -18.91
C TYR A 103 -3.69 0.08 -17.89
N GLU A 104 -4.57 0.98 -18.29
CA GLU A 104 -5.16 2.01 -17.44
C GLU A 104 -5.98 1.38 -16.31
N VAL A 105 -6.79 0.36 -16.63
CA VAL A 105 -7.53 -0.40 -15.62
C VAL A 105 -6.57 -1.13 -14.68
N SER A 106 -5.49 -1.71 -15.20
CA SER A 106 -4.49 -2.41 -14.36
C SER A 106 -3.76 -1.44 -13.42
N GLN A 107 -3.38 -0.26 -13.91
CA GLN A 107 -2.75 0.80 -13.12
C GLN A 107 -3.70 1.29 -12.03
N TYR A 108 -4.96 1.59 -12.38
CA TYR A 108 -5.99 2.01 -11.44
C TYR A 108 -6.20 1.00 -10.30
N ARG A 109 -6.33 -0.29 -10.65
CA ARG A 109 -6.49 -1.36 -9.65
C ARG A 109 -5.27 -1.49 -8.73
N LEU A 110 -4.06 -1.40 -9.28
CA LEU A 110 -2.84 -1.45 -8.47
C LEU A 110 -2.73 -0.24 -7.54
N MET A 111 -3.11 0.95 -8.01
CA MET A 111 -3.18 2.15 -7.16
C MET A 111 -4.18 2.01 -6.01
N LYS A 112 -5.33 1.35 -6.22
CA LYS A 112 -6.25 1.00 -5.12
C LYS A 112 -5.59 0.11 -4.07
N VAL A 113 -4.86 -0.93 -4.50
CA VAL A 113 -4.12 -1.84 -3.59
C VAL A 113 -3.03 -1.09 -2.82
N ILE A 114 -2.32 -0.18 -3.47
CA ILE A 114 -1.33 0.69 -2.81
C ILE A 114 -2.02 1.56 -1.76
N ASN A 115 -3.13 2.21 -2.11
CA ASN A 115 -3.88 3.06 -1.17
C ASN A 115 -4.44 2.27 0.03
N ASP A 116 -4.90 1.04 -0.18
CA ASP A 116 -5.33 0.14 0.90
C ASP A 116 -4.15 -0.20 1.82
N SER A 117 -2.95 -0.38 1.26
CA SER A 117 -1.74 -0.62 2.05
C SER A 117 -1.29 0.62 2.85
N LEU A 118 -1.39 1.81 2.26
CA LEU A 118 -1.11 3.08 2.94
C LEU A 118 -2.10 3.34 4.08
N THR A 119 -3.39 3.06 3.87
CA THR A 119 -4.43 3.20 4.90
C THR A 119 -4.21 2.24 6.06
N ALA A 120 -3.65 1.07 5.80
CA ALA A 120 -3.28 0.08 6.81
C ALA A 120 -1.86 0.30 7.40
N ASN A 121 -1.19 1.42 7.10
CA ASN A 121 0.19 1.74 7.50
C ASN A 121 1.24 0.67 7.11
N ARG A 122 0.99 -0.09 6.04
CA ARG A 122 1.90 -1.12 5.50
C ARG A 122 2.81 -0.52 4.42
N VAL A 123 3.66 0.41 4.86
CA VAL A 123 4.50 1.25 3.97
C VAL A 123 5.44 0.41 3.09
N ASP A 124 6.07 -0.64 3.65
CA ASP A 124 6.96 -1.54 2.89
C ASP A 124 6.24 -2.23 1.71
N ILE A 125 4.98 -2.63 1.91
CA ILE A 125 4.15 -3.25 0.85
C ILE A 125 3.78 -2.19 -0.19
N ALA A 126 3.36 -1.00 0.26
CA ALA A 126 3.02 0.11 -0.62
C ALA A 126 4.20 0.51 -1.53
N ASN A 127 5.42 0.62 -0.99
CA ASN A 127 6.64 0.88 -1.76
C ASN A 127 6.91 -0.20 -2.81
N SER A 128 6.78 -1.48 -2.45
CA SER A 128 6.98 -2.61 -3.37
C SER A 128 5.96 -2.61 -4.52
N ASP A 129 4.69 -2.33 -4.22
CA ASP A 129 3.62 -2.23 -5.22
C ASP A 129 3.73 -0.96 -6.06
N PHE A 130 4.20 0.16 -5.51
CA PHE A 130 4.49 1.36 -6.27
C PHE A 130 5.60 1.11 -7.31
N ALA A 131 6.67 0.40 -6.93
CA ALA A 131 7.69 -0.01 -7.90
C ALA A 131 7.12 -0.93 -9.01
N LYS A 132 6.10 -1.76 -8.70
CA LYS A 132 5.38 -2.53 -9.73
C LYS A 132 4.57 -1.63 -10.66
N LEU A 133 3.94 -0.58 -10.12
CA LEU A 133 3.17 0.40 -10.87
C LEU A 133 4.06 1.12 -11.90
N GLU A 134 5.24 1.60 -11.48
CA GLU A 134 6.18 2.27 -12.39
C GLU A 134 6.65 1.36 -13.54
N ARG A 135 6.92 0.09 -13.24
CA ARG A 135 7.26 -0.91 -14.28
C ARG A 135 6.09 -1.16 -15.22
N LEU A 136 4.86 -1.20 -14.70
CA LEU A 136 3.66 -1.36 -15.50
C LEU A 136 3.43 -0.17 -16.43
N GLU A 137 3.60 1.06 -15.94
CA GLU A 137 3.49 2.29 -16.74
C GLU A 137 4.48 2.30 -17.90
N LYS A 138 5.75 2.01 -17.62
CA LYS A 138 6.79 1.94 -18.66
C LYS A 138 6.42 0.92 -19.75
N ARG A 139 6.01 -0.27 -19.35
CA ARG A 139 5.62 -1.34 -20.28
C ARG A 139 4.34 -1.01 -21.06
N ALA A 140 3.42 -0.28 -20.45
CA ALA A 140 2.18 0.12 -21.10
C ALA A 140 2.45 1.06 -22.30
N VAL A 141 3.39 1.99 -22.17
CA VAL A 141 3.80 2.87 -23.28
C VAL A 141 4.31 2.04 -24.46
N GLU A 142 5.27 1.15 -24.22
CA GLU A 142 5.88 0.29 -25.25
C GLU A 142 4.85 -0.56 -25.99
N ILE A 143 3.86 -1.13 -25.29
CA ILE A 143 2.87 -2.01 -25.90
C ILE A 143 1.80 -1.22 -26.67
N LYS A 144 1.42 -0.03 -26.19
CA LYS A 144 0.42 0.80 -26.86
C LYS A 144 0.94 1.37 -28.18
N GLU A 145 2.24 1.70 -28.26
CA GLU A 145 2.89 2.08 -29.52
C GLU A 145 2.83 0.95 -30.56
N ALA A 146 3.00 -0.30 -30.14
CA ALA A 146 2.93 -1.46 -31.03
C ALA A 146 1.49 -1.85 -31.44
N GLY A 147 0.49 -1.56 -30.58
CA GLY A 147 -0.89 -2.02 -30.75
C GLY A 147 -1.74 -1.22 -31.74
N GLY A 148 -1.34 0.01 -32.09
CA GLY A 148 -2.05 0.85 -33.07
C GLY A 148 -3.49 1.22 -32.67
N TYR A 149 -3.81 1.19 -31.38
CA TYR A 149 -5.14 1.52 -30.88
C TYR A 149 -5.41 3.03 -30.96
N GLU A 150 -6.68 3.40 -31.05
CA GLU A 150 -7.09 4.81 -30.95
C GLU A 150 -6.67 5.40 -29.58
N GLN A 151 -6.16 6.63 -29.59
CA GLN A 151 -5.73 7.31 -28.36
C GLN A 151 -6.89 7.47 -27.38
N LEU A 152 -6.64 7.23 -26.09
CA LEU A 152 -7.63 7.44 -25.04
C LEU A 152 -7.86 8.95 -24.81
N PRO A 153 -9.04 9.36 -24.29
CA PRO A 153 -9.23 10.72 -23.85
C PRO A 153 -8.19 11.11 -22.78
N ALA A 154 -7.62 12.32 -22.91
CA ALA A 154 -6.63 12.83 -21.95
C ALA A 154 -7.13 12.83 -20.50
N LYS A 155 -8.45 12.88 -20.29
CA LYS A 155 -9.06 12.79 -18.96
C LYS A 155 -8.76 11.47 -18.25
N VAL A 156 -8.54 10.37 -18.97
CA VAL A 156 -8.13 9.08 -18.38
C VAL A 156 -6.73 9.20 -17.77
N SER A 157 -5.75 9.69 -18.55
CA SER A 157 -4.38 9.89 -18.05
C SER A 157 -4.34 10.92 -16.92
N ASN A 158 -5.11 12.01 -17.02
CA ASN A 158 -5.18 13.01 -15.96
C ASN A 158 -5.75 12.43 -14.66
N GLY A 159 -6.78 11.58 -14.75
CA GLY A 159 -7.36 10.89 -13.58
C GLY A 159 -6.35 9.97 -12.91
N LEU A 160 -5.61 9.17 -13.68
CA LEU A 160 -4.55 8.30 -13.17
C LEU A 160 -3.41 9.10 -12.55
N SER A 161 -2.95 10.15 -13.21
CA SER A 161 -1.87 11.02 -12.69
C SER A 161 -2.25 11.68 -11.37
N LYS A 162 -3.52 12.09 -11.22
CA LYS A 162 -4.00 12.65 -9.95
C LYS A 162 -3.91 11.61 -8.82
N ILE A 163 -4.46 10.41 -9.02
CA ILE A 163 -4.41 9.33 -8.02
C ILE A 163 -2.96 8.98 -7.67
N LYS A 164 -2.08 8.92 -8.67
CA LYS A 164 -0.66 8.67 -8.47
C LYS A 164 0.01 9.77 -7.64
N SER A 165 -0.31 11.04 -7.91
CA SER A 165 0.23 12.16 -7.11
C SER A 165 -0.16 12.01 -5.64
N ASP A 166 -1.43 11.73 -5.35
CA ASP A 166 -1.91 11.54 -3.99
C ASP A 166 -1.16 10.38 -3.28
N ILE A 167 -0.87 9.29 -4.01
CA ILE A 167 -0.06 8.16 -3.51
C ILE A 167 1.39 8.57 -3.24
N VAL A 168 2.01 9.31 -4.16
CA VAL A 168 3.40 9.78 -4.02
C VAL A 168 3.54 10.69 -2.82
N ASP A 169 2.63 11.63 -2.66
CA ASP A 169 2.62 12.58 -1.54
C ASP A 169 2.51 11.81 -0.21
N LYS A 170 1.58 10.85 -0.13
CA LYS A 170 1.39 10.03 1.07
C LYS A 170 2.54 9.07 1.35
N LEU A 171 3.17 8.51 0.31
CA LEU A 171 4.38 7.70 0.47
C LEU A 171 5.55 8.54 0.97
N ASN A 172 5.75 9.74 0.45
CA ASN A 172 6.80 10.64 0.92
C ASN A 172 6.56 11.04 2.38
N GLU A 173 5.32 11.38 2.74
CA GLU A 173 4.94 11.67 4.13
C GLU A 173 5.26 10.49 5.06
N LEU A 174 4.84 9.28 4.69
CA LEU A 174 5.03 8.08 5.54
C LEU A 174 6.47 7.56 5.56
N ASN A 175 7.21 7.66 4.46
CA ASN A 175 8.62 7.26 4.40
C ASN A 175 9.52 8.23 5.18
N ASN A 176 9.16 9.51 5.23
CA ASN A 176 9.90 10.53 5.96
C ASN A 176 9.40 10.70 7.40
N ARG A 177 8.33 9.99 7.79
CA ARG A 177 7.85 10.01 9.17
C ARG A 177 8.94 9.46 10.09
N ASN A 178 9.10 10.10 11.23
CA ASN A 178 9.97 9.62 12.28
C ASN A 178 9.57 8.18 12.71
N SER A 179 10.56 7.30 12.80
CA SER A 179 10.38 5.90 13.19
C SER A 179 11.72 5.28 13.57
N ARG A 180 11.72 4.04 14.08
CA ARG A 180 12.98 3.30 14.33
C ARG A 180 13.90 3.22 13.11
N LYS A 181 13.35 3.19 11.88
CA LYS A 181 14.14 3.14 10.64
C LYS A 181 14.56 4.53 10.13
N ASN A 182 13.98 5.59 10.68
CA ASN A 182 14.24 6.98 10.34
C ASN A 182 14.21 7.82 11.65
N PRO A 183 15.17 7.58 12.57
CA PRO A 183 15.24 8.31 13.83
C PRO A 183 15.68 9.75 13.59
N ALA A 184 15.31 10.65 14.49
CA ALA A 184 15.78 12.03 14.47
C ALA A 184 17.20 12.14 14.99
N GLY A 185 18.01 12.98 14.35
CA GLY A 185 19.37 13.28 14.79
C GLY A 185 19.44 14.33 15.90
N ILE A 186 20.67 14.59 16.39
CA ILE A 186 20.94 15.68 17.33
C ILE A 186 20.59 17.03 16.66
N GLY A 187 19.81 17.85 17.35
CA GLY A 187 19.35 19.17 16.89
C GLY A 187 18.13 19.15 15.96
N GLU A 188 17.58 17.97 15.67
CA GLU A 188 16.32 17.85 14.93
C GLU A 188 15.12 17.95 15.89
N THR A 189 14.35 19.03 15.76
CA THR A 189 13.12 19.23 16.54
C THR A 189 11.95 18.50 15.89
N LEU A 190 11.32 17.59 16.64
CA LEU A 190 10.09 16.91 16.24
C LEU A 190 8.89 17.62 16.87
N LEU A 191 7.95 18.05 16.03
CA LEU A 191 6.62 18.49 16.47
C LEU A 191 5.72 17.26 16.61
N VAL A 192 5.21 17.04 17.81
CA VAL A 192 4.35 15.91 18.17
C VAL A 192 2.98 16.44 18.55
N GLU A 193 1.93 15.84 17.99
CA GLU A 193 0.54 16.21 18.21
C GLU A 193 -0.28 14.93 18.34
N LYS A 194 -1.05 14.79 19.42
CA LYS A 194 -1.95 13.66 19.64
C LYS A 194 -3.26 14.13 20.25
N ASP A 195 -4.31 13.37 19.95
CA ASP A 195 -5.61 13.44 20.62
C ASP A 195 -5.84 12.10 21.32
N ASP A 196 -5.73 12.08 22.65
CA ASP A 196 -5.96 10.89 23.46
C ASP A 196 -7.23 11.02 24.29
N TRP A 197 -7.97 9.93 24.46
CA TRP A 197 -9.24 9.97 25.19
C TRP A 197 -9.06 10.17 26.72
N LEU A 198 -7.91 9.81 27.28
CA LEU A 198 -7.54 10.05 28.68
C LEU A 198 -6.90 11.42 28.87
N ASP A 199 -5.95 11.79 28.03
CA ASP A 199 -5.12 12.99 28.23
C ASP A 199 -5.66 14.23 27.48
N GLY A 200 -6.60 14.04 26.56
CA GLY A 200 -7.10 15.09 25.67
C GLY A 200 -6.12 15.43 24.55
N HIS A 201 -6.33 16.60 23.94
CA HIS A 201 -5.40 17.15 22.96
C HIS A 201 -4.07 17.56 23.60
N VAL A 202 -2.94 17.15 23.01
CA VAL A 202 -1.60 17.50 23.46
C VAL A 202 -0.70 17.78 22.26
N LYS A 203 0.00 18.91 22.29
CA LYS A 203 0.97 19.31 21.27
C LYS A 203 2.25 19.83 21.90
N TYR A 204 3.39 19.29 21.47
CA TYR A 204 4.70 19.64 22.02
C TYR A 204 5.84 19.39 21.03
N GLU A 205 6.97 20.04 21.26
CA GLU A 205 8.23 19.79 20.56
C GLU A 205 9.13 18.90 21.43
N VAL A 206 9.80 17.92 20.81
CA VAL A 206 10.88 17.13 21.43
C VAL A 206 12.12 17.21 20.55
N GLU A 207 13.27 17.43 21.17
CA GLU A 207 14.55 17.53 20.47
C GLU A 207 15.64 16.86 21.31
N LEU A 208 16.44 16.02 20.68
CA LEU A 208 17.69 15.52 21.24
C LEU A 208 18.75 16.61 21.04
N THR A 209 19.24 17.22 22.11
CA THR A 209 20.17 18.35 22.04
C THR A 209 21.63 17.95 22.23
N ASP A 210 21.90 16.83 22.92
CA ASP A 210 23.26 16.35 23.16
C ASP A 210 23.30 14.86 23.51
N VAL A 211 24.42 14.19 23.21
CA VAL A 211 24.67 12.78 23.54
C VAL A 211 26.11 12.59 24.00
N ILE A 212 26.29 12.09 25.22
CA ILE A 212 27.59 11.78 25.82
C ILE A 212 27.65 10.29 26.15
N THR A 213 28.75 9.62 25.81
CA THR A 213 28.86 8.15 25.87
C THR A 213 30.14 7.70 26.58
N GLY A 214 30.17 6.47 27.07
CA GLY A 214 31.40 5.82 27.53
C GLY A 214 32.05 6.48 28.75
N ASP A 215 33.36 6.67 28.70
CA ASP A 215 34.16 7.21 29.80
C ASP A 215 33.77 8.65 30.16
N GLU A 216 33.37 9.46 29.17
CA GLU A 216 32.91 10.83 29.41
C GLU A 216 31.58 10.84 30.16
N ALA A 217 30.64 9.98 29.76
CA ALA A 217 29.38 9.78 30.47
C ALA A 217 29.63 9.30 31.90
N LEU A 218 30.51 8.31 32.10
CA LEU A 218 30.87 7.82 33.43
C LEU A 218 31.48 8.92 34.31
N THR A 219 32.30 9.79 33.73
CA THR A 219 32.89 10.93 34.46
C THR A 219 31.78 11.84 34.99
N LEU A 220 30.84 12.26 34.14
CA LEU A 220 29.71 13.10 34.56
C LEU A 220 28.82 12.41 35.59
N VAL A 221 28.58 11.10 35.44
CA VAL A 221 27.80 10.31 36.40
C VAL A 221 28.46 10.28 37.78
N LYS A 222 29.79 10.14 37.85
CA LYS A 222 30.53 10.13 39.13
C LYS A 222 30.69 11.52 39.73
N GLU A 223 30.76 12.57 38.90
CA GLU A 223 30.76 13.96 39.35
C GLU A 223 29.41 14.37 39.95
N ALA A 224 28.31 13.95 39.31
CA ALA A 224 26.94 14.14 39.78
C ALA A 224 26.73 13.52 41.17
N ASN A 225 27.16 12.26 41.34
CA ASN A 225 27.23 11.62 42.63
C ASN A 225 28.24 10.46 42.60
N MET A 226 29.29 10.55 43.43
CA MET A 226 30.35 9.54 43.50
C MET A 226 29.86 8.14 43.90
N TYR A 227 28.66 8.03 44.48
CA TYR A 227 28.01 6.78 44.87
C TYR A 227 27.17 6.13 43.76
N ASN A 228 26.99 6.79 42.60
CA ASN A 228 26.35 6.16 41.45
C ASN A 228 27.16 4.92 41.02
N ASP A 229 26.49 3.86 40.59
CA ASP A 229 27.15 2.63 40.17
C ASP A 229 28.01 2.84 38.92
N SER A 230 29.07 2.06 38.76
CA SER A 230 29.79 1.98 37.49
C SER A 230 29.00 1.07 36.52
N PRO A 231 29.18 1.20 35.19
CA PRO A 231 28.56 0.29 34.24
C PRO A 231 28.92 -1.16 34.54
N ASP A 232 27.98 -2.06 34.25
CA ASP A 232 28.23 -3.50 34.29
C ASP A 232 29.32 -3.90 33.29
N ALA A 233 29.92 -5.08 33.49
CA ALA A 233 30.99 -5.56 32.62
C ALA A 233 30.50 -5.70 31.17
N GLY A 234 31.18 -5.03 30.23
CA GLY A 234 30.81 -4.98 28.81
C GLY A 234 29.75 -3.94 28.46
N MET A 235 29.33 -3.12 29.43
CA MET A 235 28.36 -2.05 29.24
C MET A 235 29.01 -0.67 29.38
N LYS A 236 28.35 0.35 28.80
CA LYS A 236 28.69 1.77 28.94
C LYS A 236 27.47 2.59 29.31
N TYR A 237 27.68 3.74 29.94
CA TYR A 237 26.62 4.74 30.07
C TYR A 237 26.48 5.54 28.77
N VAL A 238 25.24 5.88 28.44
CA VAL A 238 24.89 6.91 27.46
C VAL A 238 23.97 7.92 28.14
N LEU A 239 24.38 9.18 28.15
CA LEU A 239 23.56 10.31 28.61
C LEU A 239 23.03 11.02 27.38
N ALA A 240 21.71 11.22 27.31
CA ALA A 240 21.06 11.92 26.21
C ALA A 240 20.28 13.11 26.79
N LYS A 241 20.57 14.31 26.29
CA LYS A 241 19.91 15.54 26.72
C LYS A 241 18.75 15.83 25.80
N PHE A 242 17.57 16.03 26.37
CA PHE A 242 16.38 16.37 25.62
C PHE A 242 15.85 17.74 26.01
N ARG A 243 15.38 18.47 25.00
CA ARG A 243 14.55 19.67 25.13
C ARG A 243 13.10 19.28 24.86
N ILE A 244 12.20 19.64 25.77
CA ILE A 244 10.75 19.48 25.61
C ILE A 244 10.11 20.86 25.74
N LYS A 245 9.30 21.24 24.74
CA LYS A 245 8.49 22.46 24.80
C LYS A 245 7.02 22.13 24.58
N VAL A 246 6.21 22.42 25.58
CA VAL A 246 4.76 22.23 25.51
C VAL A 246 4.14 23.41 24.78
N LEU A 247 3.35 23.13 23.75
CA LEU A 247 2.67 24.14 22.94
C LEU A 247 1.19 24.27 23.29
N GLU A 248 0.49 23.14 23.42
CA GLU A 248 -0.95 23.09 23.73
C GLU A 248 -1.23 21.90 24.65
N LEU A 249 -2.02 22.10 25.71
CA LEU A 249 -2.50 21.04 26.60
C LEU A 249 -3.98 21.20 26.91
N GLU A 250 -4.77 20.16 26.68
CA GLU A 250 -6.13 20.11 27.21
C GLU A 250 -6.15 19.81 28.71
N LYS A 251 -5.19 18.98 29.19
CA LYS A 251 -5.02 18.63 30.60
C LYS A 251 -3.59 18.92 31.05
N GLU A 252 -3.48 19.62 32.16
CA GLU A 252 -2.20 20.02 32.76
C GLU A 252 -1.96 19.32 34.11
N PRO A 253 -0.70 19.06 34.50
CA PRO A 253 0.54 19.29 33.72
C PRO A 253 0.91 18.12 32.79
N TYR A 254 1.83 18.38 31.85
CA TYR A 254 2.55 17.33 31.14
C TYR A 254 3.78 16.89 31.94
N ASP A 255 3.68 15.70 32.57
CA ASP A 255 4.79 15.09 33.30
C ASP A 255 5.84 14.53 32.34
N ILE A 256 7.08 15.03 32.42
CA ILE A 256 8.24 14.49 31.71
C ILE A 256 9.13 13.75 32.71
N ASN A 257 9.48 12.51 32.40
CA ASN A 257 10.31 11.67 33.27
C ASN A 257 11.07 10.59 32.47
N HIS A 258 12.05 9.95 33.11
CA HIS A 258 12.90 8.95 32.46
C HIS A 258 12.14 7.74 31.90
N ALA A 259 11.02 7.33 32.51
CA ALA A 259 10.27 6.14 32.09
C ALA A 259 9.59 6.30 30.72
N LYS A 260 9.48 7.54 30.23
CA LYS A 260 9.02 7.83 28.87
C LYS A 260 10.06 7.47 27.80
N PHE A 261 11.31 7.27 28.19
CA PHE A 261 12.41 6.97 27.28
C PHE A 261 12.89 5.54 27.46
N LYS A 262 13.21 4.87 26.35
CA LYS A 262 13.87 3.56 26.35
C LYS A 262 14.97 3.51 25.31
N ALA A 263 16.09 2.90 25.67
CA ALA A 263 17.12 2.55 24.70
C ALA A 263 16.77 1.24 24.00
N VAL A 264 17.02 1.19 22.70
CA VAL A 264 16.79 0.02 21.85
C VAL A 264 18.05 -0.24 21.06
N SER A 265 18.57 -1.47 21.14
CA SER A 265 19.80 -1.85 20.46
C SER A 265 19.70 -1.74 18.94
N GLY A 266 20.85 -1.71 18.25
CA GLY A 266 20.88 -1.74 16.79
C GLY A 266 20.18 -2.97 16.19
N SER A 267 20.12 -4.08 16.95
CA SER A 267 19.39 -5.30 16.59
C SER A 267 17.88 -5.26 16.90
N GLY A 268 17.39 -4.21 17.57
CA GLY A 268 15.98 -4.01 17.88
C GLY A 268 15.52 -4.62 19.20
N VAL A 269 16.43 -4.82 20.15
CA VAL A 269 16.13 -5.34 21.50
C VAL A 269 16.17 -4.18 22.49
N THR A 270 15.13 -4.02 23.30
CA THR A 270 15.09 -2.97 24.33
C THR A 270 16.06 -3.27 25.47
N TYR A 271 16.75 -2.25 25.97
CA TYR A 271 17.46 -2.29 27.24
C TYR A 271 16.46 -1.97 28.36
N ASP A 272 16.02 -3.00 29.10
CA ASP A 272 14.97 -2.91 30.12
C ASP A 272 15.52 -2.94 31.57
N ASP A 273 16.84 -2.88 31.75
CA ASP A 273 17.45 -2.89 33.08
C ASP A 273 17.14 -1.60 33.86
N TRP A 274 16.69 -1.76 35.11
CA TRP A 274 16.38 -0.64 35.97
C TRP A 274 17.67 0.02 36.47
N ILE A 275 17.96 1.22 35.98
CA ILE A 275 19.09 2.04 36.42
C ILE A 275 18.59 3.38 36.98
N SER A 276 19.36 3.95 37.90
CA SER A 276 19.07 5.25 38.51
C SER A 276 20.35 6.02 38.75
N ILE A 277 20.41 7.25 38.23
CA ILE A 277 21.58 8.13 38.37
C ILE A 277 21.15 9.33 39.20
N ALA A 278 21.75 9.46 40.39
CA ALA A 278 21.44 10.57 41.29
C ALA A 278 22.31 11.79 40.98
N GLY A 279 21.69 12.98 41.08
CA GLY A 279 22.38 14.27 41.01
C GLY A 279 22.78 14.73 39.61
N LEU A 280 22.29 14.08 38.56
CA LEU A 280 22.56 14.49 37.19
C LEU A 280 21.78 15.76 36.87
N GLU A 281 22.49 16.81 36.44
CA GLU A 281 21.93 18.12 36.15
C GLU A 281 22.22 18.55 34.70
N PRO A 282 21.28 19.21 33.99
CA PRO A 282 19.91 19.47 34.43
C PRO A 282 19.08 18.18 34.54
N ASP A 283 18.30 18.03 35.61
CA ASP A 283 17.39 16.89 35.78
C ASP A 283 16.29 16.92 34.70
N LEU A 284 16.04 15.79 34.03
CA LEU A 284 14.97 15.68 33.05
C LEU A 284 13.58 15.83 33.69
N ARG A 285 13.40 15.34 34.92
CA ARG A 285 12.07 15.21 35.53
C ARG A 285 11.45 16.57 35.82
N ASN A 286 10.27 16.82 35.28
CA ASN A 286 9.57 18.08 35.49
C ASN A 286 8.07 17.97 35.16
N ASP A 287 7.27 18.87 35.74
CA ASP A 287 5.88 19.08 35.37
C ASP A 287 5.80 20.33 34.49
N LEU A 288 5.41 20.17 33.23
CA LEU A 288 5.35 21.26 32.26
C LEU A 288 3.91 21.72 32.03
N TYR A 289 3.69 23.02 32.17
CA TYR A 289 2.43 23.68 31.80
C TYR A 289 2.49 24.19 30.35
N GLU A 290 1.35 24.58 29.79
CA GLU A 290 1.31 25.14 28.43
C GLU A 290 2.29 26.32 28.27
N GLY A 291 3.08 26.29 27.19
CA GLY A 291 4.10 27.29 26.88
C GLY A 291 5.43 27.10 27.62
N ALA A 292 5.54 26.16 28.57
CA ALA A 292 6.78 25.86 29.25
C ALA A 292 7.77 25.10 28.35
N GLU A 293 9.05 25.33 28.61
CA GLU A 293 10.18 24.67 27.96
C GLU A 293 11.15 24.19 29.02
N HIS A 294 11.66 22.98 28.87
CA HIS A 294 12.59 22.35 29.80
C HIS A 294 13.63 21.53 29.06
N GLU A 295 14.86 21.54 29.57
CA GLU A 295 15.94 20.66 29.13
C GLU A 295 16.45 19.82 30.27
N GLY A 296 16.74 18.55 30.01
CA GLY A 296 17.43 17.71 30.99
C GLY A 296 17.96 16.40 30.44
N TRP A 297 18.83 15.78 31.22
CA TRP A 297 19.49 14.53 30.86
C TRP A 297 18.66 13.33 31.26
N THR A 298 18.47 12.41 30.32
CA THR A 298 18.14 11.02 30.61
C THR A 298 19.37 10.15 30.38
N TYR A 299 19.30 8.90 30.86
CA TYR A 299 20.45 8.02 30.91
C TYR A 299 20.07 6.58 30.58
N PHE A 300 21.01 5.87 29.97
CA PHE A 300 20.90 4.47 29.58
C PHE A 300 22.19 3.74 29.89
N MET A 301 22.10 2.42 30.11
CA MET A 301 23.24 1.52 30.17
C MET A 301 23.08 0.51 29.04
N VAL A 302 24.04 0.51 28.12
CA VAL A 302 23.97 -0.23 26.84
C VAL A 302 25.26 -1.00 26.62
N ASP A 303 25.27 -1.96 25.69
CA ASP A 303 26.50 -2.69 25.34
C ASP A 303 27.55 -1.73 24.79
N GLU A 304 28.81 -1.92 25.19
CA GLU A 304 29.90 -1.02 24.84
C GLU A 304 30.10 -0.88 23.31
N ASN A 305 29.78 -1.93 22.55
CA ASN A 305 29.96 -2.02 21.10
C ASN A 305 28.67 -1.78 20.30
N ASP A 306 27.57 -1.41 20.94
CA ASP A 306 26.29 -1.17 20.26
C ASP A 306 26.14 0.28 19.79
N GLU A 307 25.28 0.45 18.80
CA GLU A 307 24.81 1.72 18.21
C GLU A 307 23.31 1.84 18.51
N PRO A 308 22.94 2.24 19.75
CA PRO A 308 21.56 2.21 20.19
C PRO A 308 20.77 3.41 19.65
N LEU A 309 19.45 3.24 19.64
CA LEU A 309 18.47 4.31 19.45
C LEU A 309 17.72 4.56 20.77
N VAL A 310 17.09 5.72 20.87
CA VAL A 310 16.12 6.03 21.91
C VAL A 310 14.73 6.15 21.33
N VAL A 311 13.75 5.57 22.02
CA VAL A 311 12.33 5.78 21.75
C VAL A 311 11.69 6.53 22.91
N PHE A 312 10.95 7.58 22.59
CA PHE A 312 10.09 8.31 23.51
C PHE A 312 8.65 7.82 23.35
N ASN A 313 7.95 7.57 24.47
CA ASN A 313 6.58 7.07 24.53
C ASN A 313 6.34 5.82 23.65
N GLN A 314 7.22 4.82 23.75
CA GLN A 314 7.11 3.57 22.99
C GLN A 314 5.71 2.94 23.11
N GLY A 315 5.09 2.63 21.97
CA GLY A 315 3.78 2.00 21.87
C GLY A 315 2.57 2.95 21.97
N TRP A 316 2.80 4.25 22.04
CA TRP A 316 1.76 5.28 22.08
C TRP A 316 1.70 6.07 20.77
N ASP A 317 0.63 6.84 20.57
CA ASP A 317 0.41 7.62 19.33
C ASP A 317 1.45 8.74 19.13
N ASP A 318 2.10 9.16 20.21
CA ASP A 318 3.18 10.13 20.26
C ASP A 318 4.58 9.49 20.33
N GLU A 319 4.70 8.22 19.89
CA GLU A 319 5.99 7.54 19.75
C GLU A 319 6.91 8.26 18.76
N VAL A 320 8.11 8.62 19.22
CA VAL A 320 9.18 9.17 18.37
C VAL A 320 10.54 8.58 18.72
N TRP A 321 11.42 8.52 17.73
CA TRP A 321 12.71 7.84 17.76
C TRP A 321 13.86 8.82 17.52
N PHE A 322 14.95 8.64 18.24
CA PHE A 322 16.15 9.46 18.17
C PHE A 322 17.39 8.58 18.06
N ASP A 323 18.37 9.06 17.32
CA ASP A 323 19.66 8.42 17.20
C ASP A 323 20.59 8.88 18.31
N ILE A 324 21.02 7.95 19.16
CA ILE A 324 21.99 8.20 20.25
C ILE A 324 23.28 7.42 20.02
N SER A 325 23.52 6.91 18.81
CA SER A 325 24.78 6.31 18.40
C SER A 325 25.81 7.41 18.13
N ASN A 326 26.32 8.00 19.21
CA ASN A 326 27.47 8.90 19.17
C ASN A 326 28.74 8.14 19.60
#